data_AF-A0A5N5HUN2-F1
#
_entry.id   AF-A0A5N5HUN2-F1
#
_cell.length_a   1.000
_cell.length_b   1.000
_cell.length_c   1.000
_cell.angle_alpha   90.00
_cell.angle_beta   90.00
_cell.angle_gamma   90.00
#
_symmetry.space_group_name_H-M   'P 1'
#
loop_
_entity.id
_entity.type
_entity.pdbx_description
1 polymer ?
#
loop_
_entity_poly.entity_id
_entity_poly.type
_entity_poly.pdbx_seq_one_letter_code
_entity_poly.pdbx_strand_id
1 'polypeptide(L)'
;MDYDLALREDEPPAVTTNSTVEQRLKSEKWEKLNRMALMVMKRSISEAVRGGIPSCDKAKAFLEAVGAKFKMSKKREMANLMTTLTSQKFDGKTSVREHILKMVEVAAKLKDLEVPIDDSFVVHIALSSLPESFEQLKVSYNTQKEKWSLDEMIFICAQRRVG
;
A
#
# COMPACT_ATOMS: atom_id res chain seq x y z
N MET A 1 18.84 -20.69 -18.36
CA MET A 1 19.81 -19.59 -18.15
C MET A 1 19.55 -19.16 -16.71
N ASP A 2 20.32 -19.75 -15.80
CA ASP A 2 19.90 -19.99 -14.40
C ASP A 2 20.43 -18.88 -13.50
N TYR A 3 20.06 -17.64 -13.83
CA TYR A 3 20.54 -16.44 -13.12
C TYR A 3 20.01 -16.34 -11.68
N ASP A 4 18.90 -17.01 -11.39
CA ASP A 4 18.28 -17.05 -10.08
C ASP A 4 19.05 -17.94 -9.09
N LEU A 5 20.04 -18.72 -9.55
CA LEU A 5 20.91 -19.50 -8.66
C LEU A 5 21.58 -18.62 -7.60
N ALA A 6 22.03 -17.41 -7.96
CA ALA A 6 22.62 -16.45 -7.03
C ALA A 6 21.60 -15.80 -6.07
N LEU A 7 20.30 -15.96 -6.32
CA LEU A 7 19.22 -15.54 -5.41
C LEU A 7 18.79 -16.67 -4.46
N ARG A 8 18.96 -17.94 -4.86
CA ARG A 8 18.57 -19.13 -4.09
C ARG A 8 19.69 -19.68 -3.21
N GLU A 9 20.94 -19.64 -3.70
CA GLU A 9 22.11 -20.12 -2.97
C GLU A 9 22.73 -19.01 -2.13
N ASP A 10 23.23 -19.36 -0.94
CA ASP A 10 23.99 -18.44 -0.12
C ASP A 10 25.36 -18.12 -0.73
N GLU A 11 25.91 -16.97 -0.35
CA GLU A 11 27.20 -16.51 -0.83
C GLU A 11 28.29 -17.54 -0.48
N PRO A 12 29.05 -18.05 -1.47
CA PRO A 12 30.13 -18.98 -1.20
C PRO A 12 31.21 -18.31 -0.34
N PRO A 13 31.95 -19.08 0.48
CA PRO A 13 33.01 -18.53 1.33
C PRO A 13 34.04 -17.74 0.51
N ALA A 14 34.59 -16.69 1.12
CA ALA A 14 35.66 -15.92 0.52
C ALA A 14 36.82 -16.85 0.13
N VAL A 15 37.24 -16.76 -1.13
CA VAL A 15 38.38 -17.53 -1.65
C VAL A 15 39.65 -17.09 -0.91
N THR A 16 40.37 -18.05 -0.33
CA THR A 16 41.68 -17.82 0.32
C THR A 16 42.80 -18.46 -0.49
N THR A 17 44.05 -18.21 -0.13
CA THR A 17 45.23 -18.83 -0.76
C THR A 17 45.18 -20.37 -0.71
N ASN A 18 44.48 -20.95 0.27
CA ASN A 18 44.35 -22.39 0.47
C ASN A 18 43.13 -23.00 -0.25
N SER A 19 42.29 -22.20 -0.92
CA SER A 19 41.09 -22.69 -1.59
C SER A 19 41.43 -23.54 -2.82
N THR A 20 40.74 -24.66 -2.96
CA THR A 20 40.88 -25.57 -4.11
C THR A 20 40.41 -24.92 -5.41
N VAL A 21 40.89 -25.42 -6.55
CA VAL A 21 40.47 -24.92 -7.88
C VAL A 21 38.95 -24.95 -8.05
N GLU A 22 38.30 -25.99 -7.55
CA GLU A 22 36.83 -26.13 -7.59
C GLU A 22 36.10 -25.07 -6.76
N GLN A 23 36.61 -24.73 -5.57
CA GLN A 23 36.04 -23.65 -4.74
C GLN A 23 36.15 -22.29 -5.42
N ARG A 24 37.28 -22.03 -6.10
CA ARG A 24 37.51 -20.80 -6.86
C ARG A 24 36.55 -20.69 -8.03
N LEU A 25 36.40 -21.76 -8.83
CA LEU A 25 35.47 -21.80 -9.96
C LEU A 25 34.01 -21.62 -9.53
N LYS A 26 33.61 -22.21 -8.40
CA LYS A 26 32.26 -22.04 -7.84
C LYS A 26 32.00 -20.59 -7.44
N SER A 27 32.96 -19.97 -6.74
CA SER A 27 32.85 -18.56 -6.33
C SER A 27 32.76 -17.62 -7.53
N GLU A 28 33.62 -17.81 -8.55
CA GLU A 28 33.59 -17.00 -9.77
C GLU A 28 32.28 -17.15 -10.56
N LYS A 29 31.78 -18.39 -10.67
CA LYS A 29 30.50 -18.66 -11.32
C LYS A 29 29.35 -17.99 -10.57
N TRP A 30 29.32 -18.08 -9.25
CA TRP A 30 28.30 -17.45 -8.42
C TRP A 30 28.34 -15.91 -8.57
N GLU A 31 29.54 -15.31 -8.53
CA GLU A 31 29.69 -13.85 -8.65
C GLU A 31 29.26 -13.35 -10.03
N LYS A 32 29.55 -14.11 -11.09
CA LYS A 32 29.04 -13.83 -12.44
C LYS A 32 27.52 -13.84 -12.48
N LEU A 33 26.86 -14.86 -11.90
CA LEU A 33 25.40 -14.96 -11.87
C LEU A 33 24.79 -13.84 -11.01
N ASN A 34 25.38 -13.53 -9.86
CA ASN A 34 25.00 -12.41 -8.99
C ASN A 34 25.02 -11.08 -9.76
N ARG A 35 26.12 -10.77 -10.45
CA ARG A 35 26.25 -9.55 -11.25
C ARG A 35 25.22 -9.47 -12.37
N MET A 36 24.95 -10.59 -13.05
CA MET A 36 23.95 -10.65 -14.11
C MET A 36 22.53 -10.44 -13.58
N ALA A 37 22.16 -11.12 -12.48
CA ALA A 37 20.86 -10.93 -11.82
C ALA A 37 20.67 -9.47 -11.37
N LEU A 38 21.70 -8.86 -10.77
CA LEU A 38 21.66 -7.46 -10.35
C LEU A 38 21.46 -6.50 -11.54
N MET A 39 22.17 -6.71 -12.66
CA MET A 39 22.00 -5.88 -13.86
C MET A 39 20.59 -6.01 -14.45
N VAL A 40 20.04 -7.23 -14.52
CA VAL A 40 18.67 -7.47 -14.99
C VAL A 40 17.68 -6.74 -14.08
N MET A 41 17.76 -6.94 -12.77
CA MET A 41 16.85 -6.28 -11.82
C MET A 41 16.93 -4.75 -11.89
N LYS A 42 18.14 -4.17 -11.93
CA LYS A 42 18.32 -2.71 -12.06
C LYS A 42 17.71 -2.18 -13.35
N ARG A 43 17.81 -2.92 -14.46
CA ARG A 43 17.24 -2.53 -15.76
C ARG A 43 15.73 -2.69 -15.83
N SER A 44 15.17 -3.66 -15.09
CA SER A 44 13.73 -3.94 -15.07
C SER A 44 12.92 -2.92 -14.25
N ILE A 45 13.55 -2.15 -13.36
CA ILE A 45 12.88 -1.10 -12.58
C ILE A 45 13.16 0.29 -13.16
N SER A 46 12.19 1.20 -13.00
CA SER A 46 12.32 2.58 -13.46
C SER A 46 13.38 3.35 -12.67
N GLU A 47 13.96 4.38 -13.28
CA GLU A 47 14.95 5.25 -12.62
C GLU A 47 14.40 5.89 -11.34
N ALA A 48 13.11 6.25 -11.32
CA ALA A 48 12.46 6.81 -10.13
C ALA A 48 12.48 5.85 -8.93
N VAL A 49 12.25 4.55 -9.17
CA VAL A 49 12.32 3.53 -8.13
C VAL A 49 13.77 3.27 -7.75
N ARG A 50 14.68 3.21 -8.75
CA ARG A 50 16.11 2.98 -8.53
C ARG A 50 16.75 4.05 -7.66
N GLY A 51 16.43 5.33 -7.88
CA GLY A 51 16.95 6.45 -7.08
C GLY A 51 16.56 6.41 -5.59
N GLY A 52 15.49 5.67 -5.24
CA GLY A 52 15.06 5.48 -3.86
C GLY A 52 15.70 4.28 -3.15
N ILE A 53 16.46 3.44 -3.85
CA ILE A 53 17.06 2.21 -3.33
C ILE A 53 18.57 2.45 -3.08
N PRO A 54 19.11 2.09 -1.91
CA PRO A 54 20.56 2.16 -1.65
C PRO A 54 21.37 1.36 -2.68
N SER A 55 22.62 1.76 -2.92
CA SER A 55 23.51 0.93 -3.75
C SER A 55 23.75 -0.40 -3.06
N CYS A 56 23.54 -1.50 -3.78
CA CYS A 56 23.83 -2.85 -3.33
C CYS A 56 24.68 -3.56 -4.38
N ASP A 57 25.70 -4.30 -3.91
CA ASP A 57 26.61 -5.09 -4.76
C ASP A 57 26.12 -6.52 -4.97
N LYS A 58 25.20 -6.99 -4.10
CA LYS A 58 24.60 -8.32 -4.18
C LYS A 58 23.15 -8.23 -4.65
N ALA A 59 22.79 -9.13 -5.56
CA ALA A 59 21.46 -9.27 -6.14
C ALA A 59 20.39 -9.52 -5.07
N LYS A 60 20.66 -10.43 -4.13
CA LYS A 60 19.76 -10.76 -3.01
C LYS A 60 19.46 -9.54 -2.13
N ALA A 61 20.52 -8.83 -1.69
CA ALA A 61 20.39 -7.60 -0.91
C ALA A 61 19.63 -6.48 -1.66
N PHE A 62 19.86 -6.35 -2.97
CA PHE A 62 19.11 -5.41 -3.80
C PHE A 62 17.61 -5.73 -3.85
N LEU A 63 17.26 -6.99 -4.05
CA LEU A 63 15.86 -7.44 -4.08
C LEU A 63 15.18 -7.23 -2.72
N GLU A 64 15.87 -7.49 -1.62
CA GLU A 64 15.39 -7.23 -0.26
C GLU A 64 15.16 -5.72 -0.04
N ALA A 65 16.09 -4.87 -0.48
CA ALA A 65 15.96 -3.42 -0.37
C ALA A 65 14.77 -2.89 -1.18
N VAL A 66 14.54 -3.41 -2.39
CA VAL A 66 13.34 -3.14 -3.19
C VAL A 66 12.09 -3.53 -2.38
N GLY A 67 12.01 -4.77 -1.91
CA GLY A 67 10.86 -5.27 -1.13
C GLY A 67 10.58 -4.43 0.11
N ALA A 68 11.62 -4.04 0.85
CA ALA A 68 11.51 -3.19 2.04
C ALA A 68 10.94 -1.79 1.70
N LYS A 69 11.37 -1.18 0.59
CA LYS A 69 10.86 0.13 0.15
C LYS A 69 9.38 0.08 -0.20
N PHE A 70 8.95 -0.92 -0.95
CA PHE A 70 7.53 -1.10 -1.28
C PHE A 70 6.68 -1.41 -0.04
N LYS A 71 7.18 -2.22 0.90
CA LYS A 71 6.50 -2.46 2.18
C LYS A 71 6.34 -1.19 3.00
N MET A 72 7.37 -0.35 3.06
CA MET A 72 7.29 0.96 3.72
C MET A 72 6.29 1.89 3.03
N SER A 73 6.26 1.89 1.70
CA SER A 73 5.28 2.68 0.94
C SER A 73 3.84 2.24 1.23
N LYS A 74 3.56 0.92 1.22
CA LYS A 74 2.24 0.38 1.57
C LYS A 74 1.81 0.77 2.99
N LYS A 75 2.72 0.68 3.97
CA LYS A 75 2.43 1.12 5.36
C LYS A 75 2.10 2.61 5.45
N ARG A 76 2.85 3.44 4.72
CA ARG A 76 2.62 4.89 4.68
C ARG A 76 1.29 5.22 3.99
N GLU A 77 0.99 4.55 2.89
CA GLU A 77 -0.27 4.70 2.16
C GLU A 77 -1.46 4.31 3.05
N MET A 78 -1.38 3.16 3.72
CA MET A 78 -2.37 2.71 4.71
C MET A 78 -2.57 3.76 5.81
N ALA A 79 -1.49 4.29 6.40
CA ALA A 79 -1.58 5.33 7.44
C ALA A 79 -2.25 6.61 6.94
N ASN A 80 -1.94 7.04 5.71
CA ASN A 80 -2.54 8.21 5.09
C ASN A 80 -4.04 7.99 4.82
N LEU A 81 -4.44 6.81 4.31
CA LEU A 81 -5.83 6.46 4.06
C LEU A 81 -6.63 6.37 5.38
N MET A 82 -6.06 5.76 6.43
CA MET A 82 -6.68 5.71 7.76
C MET A 82 -6.88 7.12 8.35
N THR A 83 -5.89 8.00 8.20
CA THR A 83 -5.99 9.41 8.64
C THR A 83 -7.08 10.13 7.84
N THR A 84 -7.12 9.93 6.53
CA THR A 84 -8.15 10.50 5.65
C THR A 84 -9.54 10.04 6.06
N LEU A 85 -9.72 8.74 6.29
CA LEU A 85 -11.01 8.18 6.68
C LEU A 85 -11.50 8.78 8.01
N THR A 86 -10.64 8.86 9.01
CA THR A 86 -11.03 9.27 10.38
C THR A 86 -11.11 10.77 10.60
N SER A 87 -10.30 11.56 9.89
CA SER A 87 -10.12 12.98 10.17
C SER A 87 -10.74 13.92 9.13
N GLN A 88 -11.02 13.43 7.91
CA GLN A 88 -11.56 14.29 6.86
C GLN A 88 -13.00 14.69 7.19
N LYS A 89 -13.24 15.99 7.33
CA LYS A 89 -14.57 16.58 7.47
C LYS A 89 -15.11 17.01 6.10
N PHE A 90 -16.42 17.10 5.98
CA PHE A 90 -17.07 17.68 4.82
C PHE A 90 -16.76 19.19 4.74
N ASP A 91 -16.26 19.65 3.60
CA ASP A 91 -15.76 21.02 3.42
C ASP A 91 -16.79 21.98 2.80
N GLY A 92 -18.00 21.48 2.50
CA GLY A 92 -19.09 22.26 1.91
C GLY A 92 -18.90 22.64 0.43
N LYS A 93 -17.79 22.24 -0.20
CA LYS A 93 -17.49 22.61 -1.60
C LYS A 93 -18.12 21.66 -2.61
N THR A 94 -18.22 20.38 -2.24
CA THR A 94 -18.86 19.33 -3.05
C THR A 94 -20.21 18.96 -2.46
N SER A 95 -20.95 18.09 -3.14
CA SER A 95 -22.16 17.51 -2.57
C SER A 95 -21.84 16.50 -1.46
N VAL A 96 -22.76 16.33 -0.51
CA VAL A 96 -22.65 15.30 0.55
C VAL A 96 -22.48 13.91 -0.05
N ARG A 97 -23.16 13.63 -1.17
CA ARG A 97 -23.04 12.38 -1.92
C ARG A 97 -21.60 12.13 -2.39
N GLU A 98 -20.96 13.14 -2.99
CA GLU A 98 -19.57 13.03 -3.46
C GLU A 98 -18.60 12.82 -2.29
N HIS A 99 -18.82 13.50 -1.17
CA HIS A 99 -18.03 13.27 0.04
C HIS A 99 -18.14 11.83 0.54
N ILE A 100 -19.36 11.28 0.60
CA ILE A 100 -19.58 9.88 1.02
C ILE A 100 -18.90 8.90 0.05
N LEU A 101 -19.06 9.11 -1.26
CA LEU A 101 -18.40 8.28 -2.27
C LEU A 101 -16.88 8.29 -2.12
N LYS A 102 -16.28 9.45 -1.79
CA LYS A 102 -14.85 9.53 -1.49
C LYS A 102 -14.47 8.70 -0.26
N MET A 103 -15.30 8.64 0.77
CA MET A 103 -15.04 7.82 1.96
C MET A 103 -15.15 6.32 1.67
N VAL A 104 -16.12 5.93 0.82
CA VAL A 104 -16.24 4.55 0.30
C VAL A 104 -15.01 4.18 -0.54
N GLU A 105 -14.53 5.09 -1.39
CA GLU A 105 -13.31 4.87 -2.18
C GLU A 105 -12.08 4.67 -1.29
N VAL A 106 -11.94 5.47 -0.22
CA VAL A 106 -10.86 5.30 0.76
C VAL A 106 -10.93 3.94 1.45
N ALA A 107 -12.14 3.50 1.85
CA ALA A 107 -12.34 2.18 2.45
C ALA A 107 -12.02 1.03 1.48
N ALA A 108 -12.37 1.17 0.19
CA ALA A 108 -12.01 0.21 -0.85
C ALA A 108 -10.48 0.11 -1.03
N LYS A 109 -9.78 1.24 -1.05
CA LYS A 109 -8.30 1.26 -1.11
C LYS A 109 -7.65 0.62 0.12
N LEU A 110 -8.24 0.78 1.30
CA LEU A 110 -7.77 0.10 2.52
C LEU A 110 -7.98 -1.42 2.42
N LYS A 111 -9.10 -1.86 1.84
CA LYS A 111 -9.37 -3.28 1.58
C LYS A 111 -8.34 -3.90 0.63
N ASP A 112 -7.93 -3.17 -0.41
CA ASP A 112 -6.86 -3.59 -1.33
C ASP A 112 -5.48 -3.72 -0.64
N LEU A 113 -5.30 -3.02 0.49
CA LEU A 113 -4.12 -3.11 1.36
C LEU A 113 -4.31 -4.14 2.50
N GLU A 114 -5.26 -5.07 2.36
CA GLU A 114 -5.58 -6.13 3.34
C GLU A 114 -6.10 -5.61 4.69
N VAL A 115 -6.66 -4.40 4.70
CA VAL A 115 -7.34 -3.80 5.87
C VAL A 115 -8.81 -3.62 5.54
N PRO A 116 -9.63 -4.69 5.62
CA PRO A 116 -11.05 -4.59 5.35
C PRO A 116 -11.72 -3.69 6.40
N ILE A 117 -12.48 -2.71 5.93
CA ILE A 117 -13.30 -1.83 6.78
C ILE A 117 -14.74 -2.27 6.61
N ASP A 118 -15.44 -2.45 7.72
CA ASP A 118 -16.86 -2.79 7.73
C ASP A 118 -17.72 -1.61 7.23
N ASP A 119 -18.70 -1.89 6.39
CA ASP A 119 -19.57 -0.86 5.80
C ASP A 119 -20.27 -0.02 6.87
N SER A 120 -20.66 -0.61 8.01
CA SER A 120 -21.28 0.14 9.09
C SER A 120 -20.31 1.15 9.71
N PHE A 121 -19.01 0.82 9.78
CA PHE A 121 -17.99 1.76 10.24
C PHE A 121 -17.82 2.92 9.25
N VAL A 122 -17.82 2.65 7.95
CA VAL A 122 -17.74 3.69 6.91
C VAL A 122 -18.94 4.64 7.01
N VAL A 123 -20.15 4.11 7.17
CA VAL A 123 -21.38 4.92 7.37
C VAL A 123 -21.26 5.80 8.61
N HIS A 124 -20.86 5.24 9.74
CA HIS A 124 -20.70 5.98 11.00
C HIS A 124 -19.70 7.14 10.87
N ILE A 125 -18.53 6.87 10.29
CA ILE A 125 -17.48 7.87 10.12
C ILE A 125 -17.92 8.94 9.11
N ALA A 126 -18.58 8.55 8.02
CA ALA A 126 -19.12 9.49 7.05
C ALA A 126 -20.18 10.41 7.66
N LEU A 127 -21.10 9.90 8.48
CA LEU A 127 -22.06 10.75 9.21
C LEU A 127 -21.36 11.68 10.21
N SER A 128 -20.36 11.17 10.93
CA SER A 128 -19.59 11.95 11.92
C SER A 128 -18.71 13.04 11.28
N SER A 129 -18.45 12.94 9.98
CA SER A 129 -17.68 13.92 9.21
C SER A 129 -18.52 15.11 8.73
N LEU A 130 -19.85 15.01 8.77
CA LEU A 130 -20.76 16.07 8.34
C LEU A 130 -20.86 17.19 9.40
N PRO A 131 -21.03 18.46 8.98
CA PRO A 131 -21.21 19.59 9.89
C PRO A 131 -22.54 19.53 10.64
N GLU A 132 -22.71 20.40 11.63
CA GLU A 132 -23.91 20.48 12.48
C GLU A 132 -25.18 20.79 11.69
N SER A 133 -25.09 21.41 10.51
CA SER A 133 -26.22 21.61 9.60
C SER A 133 -26.90 20.31 9.16
N PHE A 134 -26.24 19.15 9.34
CA PHE A 134 -26.80 17.83 9.08
C PHE A 134 -27.16 17.05 10.36
N GLU A 135 -27.31 17.70 11.51
CA GLU A 135 -27.65 17.05 12.78
C GLU A 135 -28.91 16.19 12.72
N GLN A 136 -29.96 16.65 12.02
CA GLN A 136 -31.18 15.85 11.85
C GLN A 136 -30.91 14.51 11.15
N LEU A 137 -29.91 14.45 10.24
CA LEU A 137 -29.50 13.19 9.62
C LEU A 137 -28.85 12.25 10.64
N LYS A 138 -27.95 12.80 11.48
CA LYS A 138 -27.27 12.04 12.54
C LYS A 138 -28.27 11.49 13.56
N VAL A 139 -29.24 12.30 13.98
CA VAL A 139 -30.31 11.87 14.89
C VAL A 139 -31.13 10.76 14.25
N SER A 140 -31.56 10.93 13.00
CA SER A 140 -32.35 9.91 12.28
C SER A 140 -31.62 8.56 12.24
N TYR A 141 -30.32 8.57 11.89
CA TYR A 141 -29.48 7.37 11.91
C TYR A 141 -29.38 6.75 13.31
N ASN A 142 -29.08 7.55 14.35
CA ASN A 142 -28.92 7.05 15.72
C ASN A 142 -30.23 6.51 16.33
N THR A 143 -31.38 7.02 15.90
CA THR A 143 -32.70 6.57 16.37
C THR A 143 -33.21 5.31 15.67
N GLN A 144 -32.65 4.96 14.51
CA GLN A 144 -33.02 3.74 13.79
C GLN A 144 -32.30 2.53 14.41
N LYS A 145 -33.05 1.45 14.65
CA LYS A 145 -32.49 0.19 15.17
C LYS A 145 -31.73 -0.60 14.10
N GLU A 146 -32.06 -0.38 12.84
CA GLU A 146 -31.45 -1.06 11.70
C GLU A 146 -30.20 -0.30 11.25
N LYS A 147 -29.15 -1.05 10.90
CA LYS A 147 -27.91 -0.46 10.35
C LYS A 147 -28.19 0.01 8.93
N TRP A 148 -27.80 1.24 8.61
CA TRP A 148 -27.84 1.69 7.22
C TRP A 148 -26.76 1.00 6.41
N SER A 149 -27.14 0.58 5.20
CA SER A 149 -26.20 0.24 4.15
C SER A 149 -25.58 1.49 3.52
N LEU A 150 -24.45 1.31 2.83
CA LEU A 150 -23.83 2.38 2.04
C LEU A 150 -24.78 2.92 0.96
N ASP A 151 -25.54 2.03 0.33
CA ASP A 151 -26.50 2.41 -0.73
C ASP A 151 -27.65 3.28 -0.19
N GLU A 152 -28.20 2.92 0.96
CA GLU A 152 -29.24 3.72 1.63
C GLU A 152 -28.69 5.09 2.05
N MET A 153 -27.47 5.14 2.58
CA MET A 153 -26.83 6.40 2.96
C MET A 153 -26.62 7.32 1.75
N ILE A 154 -26.12 6.76 0.64
CA ILE A 154 -25.92 7.48 -0.63
C ILE A 154 -27.26 8.00 -1.16
N PHE A 155 -28.33 7.19 -1.08
CA PHE A 155 -29.66 7.57 -1.53
C PHE A 155 -30.25 8.72 -0.70
N ILE A 156 -30.21 8.62 0.63
CA ILE A 156 -30.75 9.64 1.55
C ILE A 156 -30.00 10.97 1.37
N CYS A 157 -28.68 10.92 1.19
CA CYS A 157 -27.86 12.12 1.02
C CYS A 157 -28.00 12.74 -0.38
N ALA A 158 -28.41 11.97 -1.39
CA ALA A 158 -28.69 12.50 -2.73
C ALA A 158 -29.99 13.31 -2.80
N GLN A 159 -30.95 13.04 -1.90
CA GLN A 159 -32.25 13.74 -1.87
C GLN A 159 -32.21 15.09 -1.14
N ARG A 160 -31.24 15.31 -0.26
CA ARG A 160 -31.12 16.55 0.50
C ARG A 160 -30.24 17.55 -0.25
N ARG A 161 -30.86 18.35 -1.13
CA ARG A 161 -30.23 19.60 -1.62
C ARG A 161 -30.19 20.61 -0.48
N VAL A 162 -29.03 21.21 -0.27
CA VAL A 162 -28.86 22.39 0.58
C VAL A 162 -29.72 23.49 -0.03
N GLY A 163 -30.75 23.91 0.71
CA GLY A 163 -31.55 25.10 0.39
C GLY A 163 -30.78 26.37 0.73
#